data_AF-A0A3A5T6A2-F1
#
_entry.id   AF-A0A3A5T6A2-F1
#
_cell.length_a   1.000
_cell.length_b   1.000
_cell.length_c   1.000
_cell.angle_alpha   90.00
_cell.angle_beta   90.00
_cell.angle_gamma   90.00
#
_symmetry.space_group_name_H-M   'P 1'
#
loop_
_entity.id
_entity.type
_entity.pdbx_description
1 polymer ?
#
loop_
_entity_poly.entity_id
_entity_poly.type
_entity_poly.pdbx_seq_one_letter_code
_entity_poly.pdbx_strand_id
1 'polypeptide(L)'
;MDNEKLKERGCTPLEDLISEDFGVPGTAERYEFENSCEAFIIGEQLRAERLKAGMTQEQLAAKIGTKKSYISRIENGHTDIQLSTLFKIFQGLGRKISFTIM
;
A
#
# COMPACT_ATOMS: atom_id res chain seq x y z
N MET A 1 13.52 16.62 13.81
CA MET A 1 13.49 16.81 15.27
C MET A 1 13.71 15.43 15.85
N ASP A 2 14.73 15.25 16.68
CA ASP A 2 15.21 13.91 17.04
C ASP A 2 14.34 13.25 18.12
N ASN A 3 14.33 11.92 18.19
CA ASN A 3 13.49 11.15 19.11
C ASN A 3 13.71 11.51 20.59
N GLU A 4 14.95 11.85 20.97
CA GLU A 4 15.27 12.31 22.33
C GLU A 4 14.53 13.60 22.69
N LYS A 5 14.44 14.56 21.76
CA LYS A 5 13.72 15.84 21.97
C LYS A 5 12.20 15.64 22.03
N LEU A 6 11.66 14.57 21.43
CA LEU A 6 10.25 14.22 21.56
C LEU A 6 9.95 13.72 22.98
N LYS A 7 10.82 12.87 23.53
CA LYS A 7 10.68 12.33 24.90
C LYS A 7 10.77 13.43 25.96
N GLU A 8 11.68 14.38 25.80
CA GLU A 8 11.78 15.56 26.68
C GLU A 8 10.49 16.40 26.73
N ARG A 9 9.69 16.36 25.67
CA ARG A 9 8.38 17.04 25.58
C ARG A 9 7.22 16.18 26.05
N GLY A 10 7.49 14.99 26.59
CA GLY A 10 6.48 14.01 27.00
C GLY A 10 5.78 13.31 25.83
N CYS A 11 6.36 13.33 24.63
CA CYS A 11 5.83 12.65 23.45
C CYS A 11 6.56 11.32 23.23
N THR A 12 5.81 10.26 22.92
CA THR A 12 6.37 8.98 22.50
C THR A 12 6.71 9.01 21.00
N PRO A 13 7.95 8.67 20.58
CA PRO A 13 8.28 8.51 19.18
C PRO A 13 7.42 7.43 18.52
N LEU A 14 7.08 7.64 17.24
CA LEU A 14 6.28 6.68 16.48
C LEU A 14 6.93 5.28 16.43
N GLU A 15 8.26 5.20 16.34
CA GLU A 15 8.97 3.91 16.31
C GLU A 15 8.80 3.12 17.61
N ASP A 16 8.76 3.82 18.75
CA ASP A 16 8.57 3.19 20.06
C ASP A 16 7.15 2.61 20.14
N LEU A 17 6.14 3.34 19.63
CA LEU A 17 4.75 2.86 19.54
C LEU A 17 4.60 1.66 18.59
N ILE A 18 5.22 1.71 17.41
CA ILE A 18 5.18 0.60 16.46
C ILE A 18 5.86 -0.63 17.06
N SER A 19 6.98 -0.44 17.77
CA SER A 19 7.68 -1.54 18.42
C SER A 19 6.87 -2.16 19.57
N GLU A 20 6.09 -1.36 20.28
CA GLU A 20 5.16 -1.81 21.32
C GLU A 20 4.01 -2.65 20.75
N ASP A 21 3.38 -2.19 19.67
CA ASP A 21 2.18 -2.83 19.10
C ASP A 21 2.50 -3.98 18.13
N PHE A 22 3.62 -3.92 17.41
CA PHE A 22 3.95 -4.82 16.29
C PHE A 22 5.34 -5.45 16.40
N GLY A 23 6.02 -5.26 17.52
CA GLY A 23 7.34 -5.83 17.75
C GLY A 23 8.49 -5.05 17.12
N VAL A 24 9.69 -5.38 17.57
CA VAL A 24 10.94 -4.74 17.11
C VAL A 24 11.34 -5.22 15.71
N PRO A 25 12.15 -4.44 14.96
CA PRO A 25 12.71 -4.84 13.67
C PRO A 25 13.33 -6.25 13.69
N GLY A 26 12.97 -7.06 12.69
CA GLY A 26 13.46 -8.43 12.53
C GLY A 26 12.59 -9.52 13.15
N THR A 27 11.51 -9.17 13.84
CA THR A 27 10.51 -10.14 14.36
C THR A 27 9.46 -10.48 13.30
N ALA A 28 8.80 -11.64 13.44
CA ALA A 28 7.75 -12.07 12.50
C ALA A 28 6.57 -11.10 12.46
N GLU A 29 6.11 -10.65 13.64
CA GLU A 29 5.04 -9.65 13.79
C GLU A 29 5.38 -8.35 13.08
N ARG A 30 6.63 -7.89 13.24
CA ARG A 30 7.12 -6.67 12.58
C ARG A 30 7.17 -6.83 11.06
N TYR A 31 7.61 -7.99 10.56
CA TYR A 31 7.58 -8.26 9.12
C TYR A 31 6.17 -8.28 8.55
N GLU A 32 5.19 -8.84 9.27
CA GLU A 32 3.78 -8.82 8.84
C GLU A 32 3.21 -7.39 8.78
N PHE A 33 3.54 -6.57 9.78
CA PHE A 33 3.18 -5.16 9.80
C PHE A 33 3.80 -4.40 8.62
N GLU A 34 5.12 -4.53 8.41
CA GLU A 34 5.84 -3.87 7.33
C GLU A 34 5.33 -4.30 5.94
N ASN A 35 5.08 -5.60 5.73
CA ASN A 35 4.48 -6.11 4.50
C ASN A 35 3.08 -5.53 4.26
N SER A 36 2.29 -5.37 5.32
CA SER A 36 0.96 -4.76 5.25
C SER A 36 1.04 -3.26 4.90
N CYS A 37 2.02 -2.55 5.46
CA CYS A 37 2.30 -1.15 5.10
C CYS A 37 2.69 -1.02 3.62
N GLU A 38 3.56 -1.89 3.09
CA GLU A 38 3.93 -1.90 1.68
C GLU A 38 2.71 -2.17 0.77
N ALA A 39 1.88 -3.15 1.12
CA ALA A 39 0.65 -3.44 0.39
C ALA A 39 -0.31 -2.24 0.38
N PHE A 40 -0.44 -1.54 1.51
CA PHE A 40 -1.23 -0.32 1.62
C PHE A 40 -0.69 0.80 0.72
N ILE A 41 0.63 1.03 0.71
CA ILE A 41 1.30 2.04 -0.13
C ILE A 41 1.00 1.76 -1.62
N ILE A 42 1.13 0.51 -2.05
CA ILE A 42 0.80 0.12 -3.44
C ILE A 42 -0.68 0.38 -3.75
N GLY A 43 -1.59 0.02 -2.85
CA GLY A 43 -3.04 0.26 -3.00
C GLY A 43 -3.37 1.74 -3.19
N GLU A 44 -2.79 2.61 -2.36
CA GLU A 44 -2.98 4.06 -2.45
C GLU A 44 -2.36 4.66 -3.71
N GLN A 45 -1.19 4.18 -4.16
CA GLN A 45 -0.60 4.58 -5.43
C GLN A 45 -1.49 4.19 -6.63
N LEU A 46 -2.07 2.99 -6.61
CA LEU A 46 -3.02 2.55 -7.64
C LEU A 46 -4.27 3.44 -7.66
N ARG A 47 -4.82 3.77 -6.49
CA ARG A 47 -5.93 4.71 -6.36
C ARG A 47 -5.56 6.07 -6.95
N ALA A 48 -4.40 6.60 -6.60
CA ALA A 48 -3.94 7.90 -7.09
C ALA A 48 -3.80 7.91 -8.63
N GLU A 49 -3.20 6.88 -9.22
CA GLU A 49 -3.07 6.77 -10.68
C GLU A 49 -4.42 6.57 -11.38
N ARG A 50 -5.35 5.81 -10.78
CA ARG A 50 -6.72 5.70 -11.29
C ARG A 50 -7.42 7.05 -11.32
N LEU A 51 -7.31 7.84 -10.26
CA LEU A 51 -7.90 9.18 -10.18
C LEU A 51 -7.26 10.13 -11.21
N LYS A 52 -5.94 10.09 -11.38
CA LYS A 52 -5.24 10.86 -12.44
C LYS A 52 -5.70 10.46 -13.85
N ALA A 53 -6.07 9.20 -14.06
CA ALA A 53 -6.66 8.73 -15.31
C ALA A 53 -8.15 9.09 -15.47
N GLY A 54 -8.76 9.77 -14.49
CA GLY A 54 -10.17 10.18 -14.52
C GLY A 54 -11.16 9.01 -14.44
N MET A 55 -10.74 7.86 -13.92
CA MET A 55 -11.56 6.65 -13.89
C MET A 55 -12.19 6.41 -12.51
N THR A 56 -13.43 5.92 -12.49
CA THR A 56 -14.02 5.29 -11.31
C THR A 56 -13.50 3.87 -11.13
N GLN A 57 -13.67 3.30 -9.92
CA GLN A 57 -13.33 1.89 -9.68
C GLN A 57 -14.10 0.93 -10.61
N GLU A 58 -15.36 1.24 -10.91
CA GLU A 58 -16.22 0.46 -11.81
C GLU A 58 -15.65 0.48 -13.25
N GLN A 59 -15.23 1.65 -13.72
CA GLN A 59 -14.65 1.82 -15.06
C GLN A 59 -13.33 1.06 -15.20
N LEU A 60 -12.45 1.16 -14.21
CA LEU A 60 -11.20 0.39 -14.21
C LEU A 60 -11.48 -1.11 -14.18
N ALA A 61 -12.41 -1.55 -13.33
CA ALA A 61 -12.80 -2.94 -13.21
C ALA A 61 -13.33 -3.50 -14.54
N ALA A 62 -14.24 -2.78 -15.20
CA ALA A 62 -14.77 -3.14 -16.51
C ALA A 62 -13.65 -3.23 -17.57
N LYS A 63 -12.71 -2.28 -17.55
CA LYS A 63 -11.61 -2.21 -18.51
C LYS A 63 -10.64 -3.39 -18.43
N ILE A 64 -10.41 -3.93 -17.23
CA ILE A 64 -9.49 -5.06 -17.02
C ILE A 64 -10.20 -6.40 -16.84
N GLY A 65 -11.53 -6.43 -16.97
CA GLY A 65 -12.34 -7.64 -16.85
C GLY A 65 -12.42 -8.20 -15.43
N THR A 66 -12.68 -7.35 -14.43
CA THR A 66 -12.88 -7.77 -13.03
C THR A 66 -14.08 -7.06 -12.38
N LYS A 67 -14.30 -7.31 -11.09
CA LYS A 67 -15.39 -6.71 -10.30
C LYS A 67 -14.91 -5.42 -9.60
N LYS A 68 -15.78 -4.41 -9.50
CA LYS A 68 -15.51 -3.18 -8.70
C LYS A 68 -15.06 -3.50 -7.28
N SER A 69 -15.70 -4.47 -6.62
CA SER A 69 -15.34 -4.88 -5.25
C SER A 69 -13.92 -5.39 -5.15
N TYR A 70 -13.36 -5.98 -6.22
CA TYR A 70 -11.97 -6.40 -6.24
C TYR A 70 -11.03 -5.20 -6.32
N ILE A 71 -11.28 -4.24 -7.22
CA ILE A 71 -10.52 -2.98 -7.29
C ILE A 71 -10.57 -2.24 -5.94
N SER A 72 -11.74 -2.19 -5.29
CA SER A 72 -11.86 -1.55 -3.98
C SER A 72 -11.04 -2.25 -2.90
N ARG A 73 -10.99 -3.59 -2.87
CA ARG A 73 -10.16 -4.31 -1.88
C ARG A 73 -8.68 -4.07 -2.12
N ILE A 74 -8.26 -4.02 -3.38
CA ILE A 74 -6.90 -3.70 -3.78
C ILE A 74 -6.50 -2.30 -3.31
N GLU A 75 -7.30 -1.28 -3.64
CA GLU A 75 -6.98 0.11 -3.31
C GLU A 75 -6.96 0.40 -1.80
N ASN A 76 -7.68 -0.40 -1.01
CA ASN A 76 -7.69 -0.26 0.44
C ASN A 76 -6.66 -1.17 1.14
N GLY A 77 -5.83 -1.93 0.42
CA GLY A 77 -4.84 -2.84 1.01
C GLY A 77 -5.43 -4.09 1.70
N HIS A 78 -6.67 -4.47 1.37
CA HIS A 78 -7.38 -5.60 2.00
C HIS A 78 -7.25 -6.93 1.24
N THR A 79 -6.34 -7.02 0.26
CA THR A 79 -6.13 -8.26 -0.49
C THR A 79 -4.73 -8.28 -1.10
N ASP A 80 -4.13 -9.47 -1.12
CA ASP A 80 -2.96 -9.71 -1.96
C ASP A 80 -3.34 -9.57 -3.43
N ILE A 81 -2.40 -9.00 -4.19
CA ILE A 81 -2.54 -8.75 -5.62
C ILE A 81 -1.60 -9.69 -6.34
N GLN A 82 -2.14 -10.53 -7.21
CA GLN A 82 -1.30 -11.30 -8.13
C GLN A 82 -0.58 -10.33 -9.08
N LEU A 83 0.72 -10.54 -9.33
CA LEU A 83 1.49 -9.70 -10.26
C LEU A 83 0.82 -9.58 -11.63
N SER A 84 0.23 -10.67 -12.14
CA SER A 84 -0.54 -10.67 -13.40
C SER A 84 -1.71 -9.68 -13.38
N THR A 85 -2.43 -9.56 -12.26
CA THR A 85 -3.49 -8.57 -12.05
C THR A 85 -2.91 -7.17 -11.97
N LEU A 86 -1.79 -6.98 -11.26
CA LEU A 86 -1.13 -5.68 -11.16
C LEU A 86 -0.76 -5.15 -12.55
N PHE A 87 -0.16 -5.98 -13.42
CA PHE A 87 0.13 -5.62 -14.80
C PHE A 87 -1.13 -5.24 -15.60
N LYS A 88 -2.23 -5.99 -15.46
CA LYS A 88 -3.51 -5.66 -16.11
C LYS A 88 -4.04 -4.30 -15.66
N ILE A 89 -3.94 -3.98 -14.37
CA ILE A 89 -4.35 -2.67 -13.84
C ILE A 89 -3.55 -1.56 -14.50
N PHE A 90 -2.21 -1.62 -14.47
CA PHE A 90 -1.37 -0.59 -15.08
C PHE A 90 -1.60 -0.47 -16.59
N GLN A 91 -1.81 -1.58 -17.31
CA GLN A 91 -2.22 -1.56 -18.71
C GLN A 91 -3.57 -0.85 -18.90
N GLY A 92 -4.57 -1.16 -18.06
CA GLY A 92 -5.87 -0.49 -18.04
C GLY A 92 -5.77 1.02 -17.79
N LEU A 93 -4.81 1.42 -16.97
CA LEU A 93 -4.51 2.82 -16.68
C LEU A 93 -3.65 3.51 -17.75
N GLY A 94 -3.13 2.78 -18.74
CA GLY A 94 -2.21 3.33 -19.75
C GLY A 94 -0.84 3.69 -19.17
N ARG A 95 -0.41 2.99 -18.13
CA ARG A 95 0.83 3.19 -17.39
C ARG A 95 1.77 1.99 -17.53
N LYS A 96 3.05 2.20 -17.23
CA LYS A 96 4.06 1.15 -17.15
C LYS A 96 4.50 1.00 -15.70
N ILE A 97 4.77 -0.24 -15.29
CA ILE A 97 5.39 -0.57 -14.01
C ILE A 97 6.76 -1.18 -14.27
N SER A 98 7.74 -0.86 -13.41
CA SER A 98 9.08 -1.43 -13.41
C SER A 98 9.45 -1.84 -11.99
N PHE A 99 10.13 -2.96 -11.85
CA PHE A 99 10.68 -3.41 -10.58
C PHE A 99 12.20 -3.28 -10.62
N THR A 100 12.77 -2.83 -9.53
CA THR A 100 14.22 -2.81 -9.31
C THR A 100 14.50 -3.68 -8.10
N ILE A 101 15.36 -4.68 -8.28
CA ILE A 101 15.87 -5.51 -7.18
C ILE A 101 17.22 -4.91 -6.81
N MET A 102 17.40 -4.56 -5.55
CA MET A 102 18.63 -4.00 -4.99
C MET A 102 19.42 -5.08 -4.24
#